data_AF-A0A7G2CHT9-F1
#
_entry.id   AF-A0A7G2CHT9-F1
#
_cell.length_a   1.000
_cell.length_b   1.000
_cell.length_c   1.000
_cell.angle_alpha   90.00
_cell.angle_beta   90.00
_cell.angle_gamma   90.00
#
_symmetry.space_group_name_H-M   'P 1'
#
loop_
_entity.id
_entity.type
_entity.pdbx_description
1 polymer ?
#
loop_
_entity_poly.entity_id
_entity_poly.type
_entity_poly.pdbx_seq_one_letter_code
_entity_poly.pdbx_strand_id
1 'polypeptide(L)' 'MIVKVAFGETSKITALGKTTQEVDPETKEIKCELEIAPGATEMFIEGEPNGFKIGYNAEPIPK' A
#
# COMPACT_ATOMS: atom_id res chain seq x y z
N MET A 1 -11.82 2.34 3.53
CA MET A 1 -11.24 2.08 2.19
C MET A 1 -9.94 1.33 2.40
N ILE A 2 -9.72 0.24 1.69
CA ILE A 2 -8.45 -0.50 1.75
C ILE A 2 -7.73 -0.26 0.43
N VAL A 3 -6.49 0.21 0.51
CA VAL A 3 -5.60 0.41 -0.64
C VAL A 3 -4.49 -0.62 -0.57
N LYS A 4 -4.28 -1.36 -1.66
CA LYS A 4 -3.19 -2.32 -1.80
C LYS A 4 -2.37 -1.98 -3.02
N VAL A 5 -1.07 -1.83 -2.88
CA VAL A 5 -0.17 -1.50 -3.99
C VAL A 5 1.01 -2.46 -4.00
N ALA A 6 1.27 -3.10 -5.13
CA ALA A 6 2.48 -3.86 -5.38
C ALA A 6 3.42 -3.02 -6.25
N PHE A 7 4.59 -2.70 -5.72
CA PHE A 7 5.65 -1.95 -6.39
C PHE A 7 6.74 -2.90 -6.89
N GLY A 8 7.39 -2.58 -8.01
CA GLY A 8 8.47 -3.40 -8.56
C GLY A 8 9.70 -3.45 -7.66
N GLU A 9 10.52 -4.51 -7.78
CA GLU A 9 11.76 -4.75 -7.00
C GLU A 9 12.73 -3.56 -7.00
N THR A 10 12.73 -2.75 -8.06
CA THR A 10 13.63 -1.59 -8.21
C THR A 10 13.11 -0.32 -7.53
N SER A 11 11.95 -0.38 -6.88
CA SER A 11 11.35 0.76 -6.17
C SER A 11 12.13 1.08 -4.90
N LYS A 12 12.38 2.36 -4.65
CA LYS A 12 13.02 2.86 -3.43
C LYS A 12 11.97 3.56 -2.58
N ILE A 13 11.18 2.78 -1.86
CA ILE A 13 10.04 3.29 -1.10
C ILE A 13 10.12 2.87 0.37
N THR A 14 9.52 3.68 1.23
CA THR A 14 9.34 3.39 2.65
C THR A 14 7.88 3.63 3.02
N ALA A 15 7.26 2.66 3.70
CA ALA A 15 5.93 2.81 4.25
C ALA A 15 5.87 3.87 5.34
N LEU A 16 4.77 4.64 5.33
CA LEU A 16 4.51 5.70 6.27
C LEU A 16 3.29 5.39 7.13
N GLY A 17 3.29 5.92 8.36
CA GLY A 17 2.15 5.86 9.26
C GLY A 17 1.75 4.43 9.60
N LYS A 18 0.51 4.07 9.22
CA LYS A 18 -0.09 2.74 9.48
C LYS A 18 0.05 1.77 8.31
N THR A 19 0.78 2.16 7.27
CA THR A 19 0.95 1.34 6.06
C THR A 19 1.78 0.11 6.40
N THR A 20 1.26 -1.08 6.10
CA THR A 20 2.04 -2.32 6.18
C THR A 20 2.87 -2.47 4.92
N GLN A 21 4.09 -2.98 5.05
CA GLN A 21 5.00 -3.23 3.93
C GLN A 21 5.62 -4.61 4.05
N GLU A 22 5.51 -5.39 2.99
CA GLU A 22 6.05 -6.74 2.89
C GLU A 22 6.70 -6.94 1.53
N VAL A 23 7.76 -7.75 1.45
CA VAL A 23 8.38 -8.11 0.17
C VAL A 23 7.91 -9.50 -0.20
N ASP A 24 7.34 -9.64 -1.40
CA ASP A 24 6.94 -10.94 -1.92
C ASP A 24 8.20 -11.78 -2.22
N PRO A 25 8.37 -12.98 -1.64
CA PRO A 25 9.58 -13.78 -1.82
C PRO A 25 9.74 -14.35 -3.23
N GLU A 26 8.65 -14.50 -4.00
CA GLU A 26 8.67 -15.07 -5.35
C GLU A 26 8.85 -13.98 -6.41
N THR A 27 8.07 -12.90 -6.33
CA THR A 27 8.09 -11.83 -7.34
C THR A 27 9.07 -10.71 -6.99
N LYS A 28 9.52 -10.65 -5.72
CA LYS A 28 10.30 -9.55 -5.14
C LYS A 28 9.62 -8.19 -5.23
N GLU A 29 8.32 -8.16 -5.50
CA GLU A 29 7.52 -6.93 -5.44
C GLU A 29 7.36 -6.49 -3.98
N ILE A 30 7.39 -5.18 -3.76
CA ILE A 30 7.13 -4.57 -2.46
C ILE A 30 5.63 -4.32 -2.36
N LYS A 31 4.96 -5.07 -1.50
CA LYS A 31 3.51 -4.98 -1.25
C LYS A 31 3.25 -4.03 -0.09
N CYS A 32 2.48 -2.98 -0.34
CA CYS A 32 2.03 -2.03 0.66
C CYS A 32 0.51 -2.07 0.81
N GLU A 33 0.00 -2.07 2.04
CA GLU A 33 -1.44 -2.05 2.33
C GLU A 33 -1.77 -1.03 3.41
N LEU A 34 -2.89 -0.32 3.24
CA LEU A 34 -3.38 0.67 4.20
C LEU A 34 -4.91 0.65 4.23
N GLU A 35 -5.45 0.59 5.44
CA GLU A 35 -6.86 0.84 5.71
C GLU A 35 -7.07 2.31 6.13
N ILE A 36 -7.98 2.98 5.44
CA ILE A 36 -8.32 4.39 5.62
C ILE A 36 -9.76 4.47 6.12
N ALA A 37 -9.93 5.04 7.31
CA ALA A 37 -11.23 5.30 7.90
C ALA A 37 -12.04 6.33 7.08
N PRO A 38 -13.38 6.30 7.14
CA PRO A 38 -14.22 7.27 6.42
C PRO A 38 -13.90 8.71 6.81
N GLY A 39 -13.74 9.59 5.82
CA GLY A 39 -13.42 11.00 6.03
C GLY A 39 -12.01 11.29 6.55
N ALA A 40 -11.17 10.25 6.75
CA ALA A 40 -9.79 10.41 7.15
C ALA A 40 -8.86 10.62 5.94
N THR A 41 -7.70 11.21 6.20
CA THR A 41 -6.56 11.27 5.27
C THR A 41 -5.37 10.69 6.00
N GLU A 42 -4.66 9.75 5.36
CA GLU A 42 -3.56 9.00 5.95
C GLU A 42 -2.36 9.00 4.97
N MET A 43 -1.15 9.01 5.52
CA MET A 43 0.08 8.89 4.74
C MET A 43 0.26 7.43 4.29
N PHE A 44 0.85 7.22 3.10
CA PHE A 44 0.99 5.88 2.51
C PHE A 44 2.46 5.46 2.36
N ILE A 45 3.18 6.05 1.40
CA ILE A 45 4.60 5.77 1.14
C ILE A 45 5.38 7.07 0.88
N GLU A 46 6.69 7.01 1.06
CA GLU A 46 7.66 8.02 0.61
C GLU A 46 8.73 7.38 -0.28
N GLY A 47 9.25 8.14 -1.25
CA GLY A 47 10.38 7.75 -2.08
C GLY A 47 10.08 7.71 -3.58
N GLU A 48 10.76 6.82 -4.29
CA GLU A 48 10.75 6.69 -5.75
C GLU A 48 10.10 5.35 -6.18
N PRO A 49 8.78 5.32 -6.43
CA PRO A 49 8.11 4.13 -6.93
C PRO A 49 8.48 3.87 -8.40
N ASN A 50 8.80 2.61 -8.74
CA ASN A 50 9.12 2.17 -10.09
C ASN A 50 8.31 0.94 -10.48
N GLY A 51 7.33 1.14 -11.38
CA GLY A 51 6.38 0.11 -11.81
C GLY A 51 5.46 -0.31 -10.66
N PHE A 52 4.16 -0.10 -10.80
CA PHE A 52 3.22 -0.44 -9.73
C PHE A 52 1.87 -0.93 -10.23
N LYS A 53 1.23 -1.76 -9.42
CA LYS A 53 -0.15 -2.23 -9.59
C LYS A 53 -0.94 -1.83 -8.35
N ILE A 54 -2.04 -1.11 -8.54
CA ILE A 54 -2.88 -0.63 -7.45
C ILE A 54 -4.22 -1.35 -7.47
N GLY A 55 -4.66 -1.80 -6.31
CA GLY A 55 -6.00 -2.28 -6.03
C GLY A 55 -6.67 -1.45 -4.95
N TYR A 56 -7.94 -1.11 -5.16
CA TYR A 56 -8.79 -0.44 -4.18
C TYR A 56 -9.93 -1.37 -3.81
N ASN A 57 -10.23 -1.45 -2.51
CA ASN A 57 -11.39 -2.17 -2.01
C ASN A 57 -12.19 -1.31 -1.03
N ALA A 58 -13.51 -1.45 -1.08
CA ALA A 58 -14.45 -0.74 -0.24
C ALA A 58 -15.28 -1.77 0.54
N GLU A 59 -14.74 -2.19 1.69
CA GLU A 59 -15.48 -3.03 2.62
C GLU A 59 -16.55 -2.20 3.36
N PRO A 60 -17.75 -2.77 3.60
CA PRO A 60 -18.77 -2.11 4.40
C PRO A 60 -18.27 -1.94 5.85
N ILE A 61 -18.58 -0.78 6.43
CA ILE A 61 -18.23 -0.49 7.82
C ILE A 61 -19.17 -1.30 8.72
N PRO A 62 -18.67 -2.11 9.67
CA PRO A 62 -19.51 -2.80 10.65
C PRO A 62 -20.40 -1.82 11.41
N LYS A 63 -21.66 -2.21 11.66
CA LYS A 63 -22.63 -1.42 12.43
C LYS A 63 -22.33 -1.44 13.92
#